data_AF-A0ABD0RVL5-F1
#
_entry.id   AF-A0ABD0RVL5-F1
#
_cell.length_a   1.000
_cell.length_b   1.000
_cell.length_c   1.000
_cell.angle_alpha   90.00
_cell.angle_beta   90.00
_cell.angle_gamma   90.00
#
_symmetry.space_group_name_H-M   'P 1'
#
loop_
_entity.id
_entity.type
_entity.pdbx_description
1 polymer ?
#
loop_
_entity_poly.entity_id
_entity_poly.type
_entity_poly.pdbx_seq_one_letter_code
_entity_poly.pdbx_strand_id
1 'polypeptide(L)' 'SEGLIRRRAEHNNGEIFSLEEVSLHQQDIERIEYIDKWCRDLKILYLQNNLIPKI' A
#
# COMPACT_ATOMS: atom_id res chain seq x y z
N SER A 1 -6.33 3.69 -1.28
CA SER A 1 -7.33 3.16 -2.24
C SER A 1 -6.70 2.03 -3.04
N GLU A 2 -7.50 1.13 -3.60
CA GLU A 2 -7.01 0.00 -4.42
C GLU A 2 -6.15 0.48 -5.60
N GLY A 3 -6.55 1.60 -6.23
CA GLY A 3 -5.82 2.19 -7.34
C GLY A 3 -4.38 2.60 -6.99
N LEU A 4 -4.10 2.99 -5.75
CA LEU A 4 -2.71 3.26 -5.32
C LEU A 4 -1.88 1.98 -5.27
N ILE A 5 -2.45 0.88 -4.78
CA ILE A 5 -1.79 -0.43 -4.71
C ILE A 5 -1.54 -0.99 -6.11
N ARG A 6 -2.53 -0.88 -7.02
CA ARG A 6 -2.39 -1.33 -8.41
C ARG A 6 -1.26 -0.63 -9.16
N ARG A 7 -1.03 0.66 -8.92
CA ARG A 7 0.14 1.37 -9.48
C ARG A 7 1.46 0.80 -8.95
N ARG A 8 1.52 0.38 -7.69
CA ARG A 8 2.73 -0.24 -7.13
C ARG A 8 2.99 -1.65 -7.67
N ALA A 9 1.94 -2.35 -8.10
CA ALA A 9 2.06 -3.65 -8.75
C ALA A 9 2.43 -3.58 -10.24
N GLU A 10 2.63 -2.41 -10.84
CA GLU A 10 2.89 -2.31 -12.30
C GLU A 10 4.12 -3.12 -12.75
N HIS A 11 5.13 -3.21 -11.88
CA HIS A 11 6.32 -4.02 -12.08
C HIS A 11 6.17 -5.48 -11.63
N ASN A 12 5.08 -5.80 -10.93
CA ASN A 12 4.75 -7.15 -10.45
C ASN A 12 3.64 -7.77 -11.30
N ASN A 13 3.70 -7.61 -12.62
CA ASN A 13 2.70 -8.09 -13.57
C ASN A 13 1.26 -7.62 -13.28
N GLY A 14 1.09 -6.54 -12.51
CA GLY A 14 -0.20 -6.07 -12.01
C GLY A 14 -0.83 -6.94 -10.91
N GLU A 15 -0.12 -7.96 -10.42
CA GLU A 15 -0.57 -8.85 -9.36
C GLU A 15 -0.39 -8.19 -8.00
N ILE A 16 -1.50 -7.74 -7.40
CA ILE A 16 -1.47 -7.04 -6.11
C ILE A 16 -1.36 -8.00 -4.91
N PHE A 17 -1.86 -9.22 -5.04
CA PHE A 17 -1.98 -10.16 -3.93
C PHE A 17 -0.64 -10.73 -3.47
N SER A 18 0.33 -10.82 -4.39
CA SER A 18 1.69 -11.33 -4.17
C SER A 18 2.69 -10.23 -3.76
N LEU A 19 2.24 -8.99 -3.57
CA LEU A 19 3.11 -7.90 -3.13
C LEU A 19 3.60 -8.12 -1.70
N GLU A 20 4.91 -8.34 -1.54
CA GLU A 20 5.55 -8.47 -0.24
C GLU A 20 5.98 -7.11 0.35
N GLU A 21 6.21 -6.11 -0.49
CA GLU A 21 6.61 -4.76 -0.10
C GLU A 21 5.77 -3.70 -0.83
N VAL A 22 5.26 -2.73 -0.06
CA VAL A 22 4.53 -1.59 -0.60
C VAL A 22 5.04 -0.30 0.04
N SER A 23 5.42 0.64 -0.81
CA SER A 23 5.90 1.97 -0.41
C SER A 23 4.90 3.04 -0.84
N LEU A 24 4.31 3.77 0.11
CA LEU A 24 3.32 4.83 -0.11
C LEU A 24 3.80 6.13 0.53
N HIS A 25 4.65 6.86 -0.18
CA HIS A 25 5.23 8.12 0.30
C HIS A 25 4.45 9.32 -0.25
N GLN A 26 4.17 10.32 0.59
CA GLN A 26 3.58 11.59 0.17
C GLN A 26 2.24 11.42 -0.58
N GLN A 27 1.35 10.58 -0.04
CA GLN A 27 0.06 10.26 -0.67
C GLN A 27 -1.13 10.86 0.08
N ASP A 28 -0.88 11.73 1.06
CA ASP A 28 -1.89 12.35 1.93
C ASP A 28 -2.87 11.32 2.53
N ILE A 29 -2.38 10.11 2.83
CA ILE A 29 -3.21 9.03 3.36
C ILE A 29 -3.58 9.38 4.80
N GLU A 30 -4.87 9.55 5.05
CA GLU A 30 -5.40 9.80 6.39
C GLU A 30 -5.66 8.49 7.16
N ARG A 31 -5.92 7.39 6.43
CA ARG A 31 -6.20 6.07 7.01
C ARG A 31 -5.86 4.94 6.05
N ILE A 32 -5.50 3.80 6.62
CA ILE A 32 -5.23 2.57 5.87
C ILE A 32 -6.45 1.66 6.01
N GLU A 33 -6.98 1.23 4.88
CA GLU A 33 -8.09 0.28 4.82
C GLU A 33 -7.80 -0.77 3.76
N TYR A 34 -8.23 -2.01 4.03
CA TYR A 34 -8.22 -3.13 3.09
C TYR A 34 -6.84 -3.55 2.55
N ILE A 35 -5.74 -3.04 3.11
CA ILE A 35 -4.38 -3.40 2.70
C ILE A 35 -4.10 -4.90 2.89
N ASP A 36 -4.63 -5.47 3.96
CA ASP A 36 -4.61 -6.89 4.30
C ASP A 36 -5.37 -7.76 3.29
N LYS A 37 -6.42 -7.21 2.67
CA LYS A 37 -7.22 -7.92 1.65
C LYS A 37 -6.55 -7.88 0.28
N TRP A 38 -5.90 -6.77 -0.04
CA TRP A 38 -5.28 -6.55 -1.35
C TRP A 38 -3.88 -7.14 -1.45
N CYS A 39 -3.05 -7.01 -0.40
CA CYS A 39 -1.68 -7.50 -0.36
C CYS A 39 -1.57 -8.56 0.74
N ARG A 40 -1.97 -9.80 0.43
CA ARG A 40 -2.07 -10.86 1.43
C ARG A 40 -0.71 -11.29 1.97
N ASP A 41 0.32 -11.19 1.12
CA ASP A 41 1.68 -11.59 1.43
C ASP A 41 2.54 -10.39 1.90
N LEU A 42 1.92 -9.26 2.24
CA LEU A 42 2.61 -8.03 2.61
C LEU A 42 3.43 -8.20 3.90
N LYS A 43 4.74 -7.99 3.78
CA LYS A 43 5.71 -8.04 4.87
C LYS A 43 6.17 -6.65 5.29
N ILE A 44 6.30 -5.73 4.32
CA ILE A 44 6.84 -4.38 4.54
C ILE A 44 5.88 -3.34 3.97
N LEU A 45 5.51 -2.36 4.80
CA LEU A 45 4.68 -1.23 4.41
C LEU A 45 5.33 0.08 4.84
N TYR A 46 5.78 0.90 3.88
CA TYR A 46 6.32 2.23 4.13
C TYR A 46 5.27 3.31 3.91
N LEU A 47 5.10 4.20 4.88
CA LEU A 47 4.02 5.21 4.91
C LEU A 47 4.55 6.63 5.19
N GLN A 48 5.78 6.93 4.76
CA GLN A 48 6.42 8.20 5.09
C GLN A 48 5.63 9.40 4.55
N ASN A 49 5.55 10.46 5.37
CA ASN A 49 4.92 11.72 5.00
C ASN A 49 3.46 11.55 4.53
N ASN A 50 2.66 10.81 5.30
CA ASN A 50 1.20 10.76 5.17
C ASN A 50 0.53 11.45 6.37
N LEU A 51 -0.79 11.63 6.29
CA LEU A 51 -1.61 12.35 7.27
C LEU A 51 -2.25 11.43 8.31
N ILE A 52 -1.67 10.25 8.55
CA ILE A 52 -2.23 9.26 9.49
C ILE A 52 -2.10 9.83 10.91
N PRO A 53 -3.22 10.05 11.63
CA PRO A 53 -3.16 10.55 12.99
C PRO A 53 -2.43 9.54 13.89
N LYS A 54 -1.65 10.07 14.84
CA LYS A 54 -1.02 9.22 15.85
C LYS A 54 -2.10 8.62 16.74
N ILE A 55 -1.96 7.33 17.03
CA ILE A 55 -2.81 6.56 17.96
C ILE A 55 -2.36 6.88 19.40
#